data_AF-A0A1M6F2K0-F1
#
_entry.id   AF-A0A1M6F2K0-F1
#
_cell.length_a   1.000
_cell.length_b   1.000
_cell.length_c   1.000
_cell.angle_alpha   90.00
_cell.angle_beta   90.00
_cell.angle_gamma   90.00
#
_symmetry.space_group_name_H-M   'P 1'
#
loop_
_entity.id
_entity.type
_entity.pdbx_description
1 polymer ?
#
loop_
_entity_poly.entity_id
_entity_poly.type
_entity_poly.pdbx_seq_one_letter_code
_entity_poly.pdbx_strand_id
1 'polypeptide(L)'
;MPAIQIKIKRIDFETYADFTEKGNTILNQAQGVLLANVSSAMQKGGPEYAIAFCNLEASALIDSLSTANNCTISRGSSKNRNPGNALGYEQEKVLWNLYEKKLQSGNAGDTLILNDEALVYYKTIKTAMPACLNCHGIPGSDIAPATLEKIQEWYPRLLM
;
A
#
# COMPACT_ATOMS: atom_id res chain seq x y z
N MET A 1 44.97 10.46 -14.29
CA MET A 1 43.87 10.33 -13.30
C MET A 1 43.01 9.17 -13.73
N PRO A 2 42.77 8.14 -12.89
CA PRO A 2 41.79 7.12 -13.24
C PRO A 2 40.38 7.74 -13.23
N ALA A 3 39.55 7.33 -14.19
CA ALA A 3 38.15 7.73 -14.31
C ALA A 3 37.30 6.47 -14.51
N ILE A 4 36.13 6.44 -13.87
CA ILE A 4 35.13 5.38 -14.03
C ILE A 4 33.86 5.99 -14.62
N GLN A 5 33.32 5.37 -15.68
CA GLN A 5 31.98 5.65 -16.19
C GLN A 5 31.06 4.52 -15.73
N ILE A 6 30.17 4.83 -14.78
CA ILE A 6 29.07 3.93 -14.42
C ILE A 6 27.96 4.16 -15.45
N LYS A 7 27.70 3.19 -16.33
CA LYS A 7 26.52 3.21 -17.19
C LYS A 7 25.28 2.99 -16.32
N ILE A 8 24.54 4.05 -16.03
CA ILE A 8 23.18 3.91 -15.51
C ILE A 8 22.33 3.28 -16.63
N LYS A 9 21.64 2.17 -16.37
CA LYS A 9 20.60 1.65 -17.27
C LYS A 9 19.56 2.77 -17.44
N ARG A 10 19.58 3.45 -18.59
CA ARG A 10 18.61 4.51 -18.91
C ARG A 10 17.35 3.84 -19.43
N ILE A 11 16.21 4.21 -18.86
CA ILE A 11 14.89 3.89 -19.38
C ILE A 11 14.57 4.98 -20.40
N ASP A 12 14.16 4.60 -21.61
CA ASP A 12 13.67 5.56 -22.59
C ASP A 12 12.29 6.10 -22.19
N PHE A 13 11.87 7.19 -22.83
CA PHE A 13 10.62 7.86 -22.47
C PHE A 13 9.38 7.00 -22.72
N GLU A 14 9.37 6.22 -23.79
CA GLU A 14 8.23 5.37 -24.19
C GLU A 14 8.04 4.26 -23.15
N THR A 15 9.12 3.54 -22.82
CA THR A 15 9.11 2.54 -21.74
C THR A 15 8.68 3.15 -20.39
N TYR A 16 9.15 4.36 -20.06
CA TYR A 16 8.74 5.03 -18.82
C TYR A 16 7.24 5.34 -18.80
N ALA A 17 6.70 5.87 -19.90
CA ALA A 17 5.28 6.21 -20.01
C ALA A 17 4.40 4.96 -19.91
N ASP A 18 4.74 3.91 -20.66
CA ASP A 18 4.00 2.65 -20.70
C ASP A 18 3.91 1.98 -19.33
N PHE A 19 5.05 1.87 -18.62
CA PHE A 19 5.07 1.27 -17.28
C PHE A 19 4.36 2.11 -16.23
N THR A 20 4.39 3.44 -16.38
CA THR A 20 3.63 4.36 -15.52
C THR A 20 2.13 4.16 -15.71
N GLU A 21 1.65 4.12 -16.96
CA GLU A 21 0.23 3.90 -17.27
C GLU A 21 -0.24 2.51 -16.83
N LYS A 22 0.54 1.47 -17.15
CA LYS A 22 0.24 0.10 -16.74
C LYS A 22 0.20 -0.05 -15.22
N GLY A 23 1.20 0.50 -14.52
CA GLY A 23 1.25 0.51 -13.07
C GLY A 23 0.06 1.23 -12.45
N ASN A 24 -0.30 2.40 -12.97
CA ASN A 24 -1.46 3.16 -12.51
C ASN A 24 -2.76 2.36 -12.68
N THR A 25 -2.97 1.75 -13.85
CA THR A 25 -4.16 0.95 -14.14
C THR A 25 -4.27 -0.25 -13.20
N ILE A 26 -3.20 -1.03 -13.04
CA ILE A 26 -3.19 -2.22 -12.18
C ILE A 26 -3.43 -1.84 -10.72
N LEU A 27 -2.74 -0.81 -10.20
CA LEU A 27 -2.90 -0.42 -8.80
C LEU A 27 -4.27 0.22 -8.52
N ASN A 28 -4.87 0.94 -9.47
CA ASN A 28 -6.25 1.42 -9.34
C ASN A 28 -7.25 0.27 -9.31
N GLN A 29 -7.09 -0.75 -10.17
CA GLN A 29 -7.90 -1.95 -10.14
C GLN A 29 -7.76 -2.67 -8.79
N ALA A 30 -6.53 -2.89 -8.33
CA ALA A 30 -6.27 -3.60 -7.09
C ALA A 30 -6.85 -2.87 -5.87
N GLN A 31 -6.66 -1.55 -5.81
CA GLN A 31 -7.24 -0.72 -4.77
C GLN A 31 -8.78 -0.73 -4.82
N GLY A 32 -9.37 -0.67 -6.01
CA GLY A 32 -10.82 -0.72 -6.22
C GLY A 32 -11.43 -2.04 -5.74
N VAL A 33 -10.84 -3.18 -6.12
CA VAL A 33 -11.26 -4.51 -5.67
C VAL A 33 -11.17 -4.62 -4.15
N LEU A 34 -10.06 -4.19 -3.55
CA LEU A 34 -9.90 -4.23 -2.11
C LEU A 34 -10.95 -3.36 -1.40
N LEU A 35 -11.14 -2.12 -1.86
CA LEU A 35 -12.14 -1.22 -1.26
C LEU A 35 -13.55 -1.78 -1.37
N ALA A 36 -13.93 -2.36 -2.51
CA ALA A 36 -15.25 -2.97 -2.67
C ALA A 36 -15.49 -4.11 -1.67
N ASN A 37 -14.50 -4.98 -1.47
CA ASN A 37 -14.61 -6.09 -0.51
C ASN A 37 -14.61 -5.60 0.94
N VAL A 38 -13.76 -4.63 1.30
CA VAL A 38 -13.78 -4.02 2.64
C VAL A 38 -15.12 -3.35 2.90
N SER A 39 -15.66 -2.59 1.92
CA SER A 39 -16.98 -1.97 2.05
C SER A 39 -18.10 -3.00 2.23
N SER A 40 -18.05 -4.13 1.53
CA SER A 40 -19.00 -5.22 1.74
C SER A 40 -18.90 -5.83 3.15
N ALA A 41 -17.68 -6.06 3.64
CA ALA A 41 -17.44 -6.54 5.00
C ALA A 41 -17.96 -5.56 6.06
N MET A 42 -17.70 -4.27 5.87
CA MET A 42 -18.21 -3.18 6.72
C MET A 42 -19.74 -3.13 6.72
N GLN A 43 -20.40 -3.31 5.57
CA GLN A 43 -21.87 -3.37 5.48
C GLN A 43 -22.45 -4.59 6.19
N LYS A 44 -21.75 -5.72 6.16
CA LYS A 44 -22.20 -6.98 6.76
C LYS A 44 -22.18 -6.98 8.28
N GLY A 45 -21.18 -6.35 8.90
CA GLY A 45 -21.00 -6.44 10.34
C GLY A 45 -20.14 -5.34 10.96
N GLY A 46 -20.04 -4.19 10.30
CA GLY A 46 -19.30 -3.04 10.80
C GLY A 46 -17.77 -3.19 10.76
N PRO A 47 -17.06 -2.23 11.38
CA PRO A 47 -15.60 -2.26 11.50
C PRO A 47 -15.06 -3.55 12.10
N GLU A 48 -15.72 -4.10 13.11
CA GLU A 48 -15.33 -5.33 13.80
C GLU A 48 -15.25 -6.52 12.84
N TYR A 49 -16.23 -6.66 11.95
CA TYR A 49 -16.25 -7.72 10.94
C TYR A 49 -15.21 -7.46 9.84
N ALA A 50 -15.04 -6.19 9.44
CA ALA A 50 -14.06 -5.82 8.41
C ALA A 50 -12.60 -6.08 8.85
N ILE A 51 -12.30 -6.02 10.15
CA ILE A 51 -10.96 -6.35 10.67
C ILE A 51 -10.60 -7.81 10.41
N ALA A 52 -11.51 -8.75 10.65
CA ALA A 52 -11.27 -10.17 10.37
C ALA A 52 -11.05 -10.40 8.86
N PHE A 53 -11.88 -9.78 8.01
CA PHE A 53 -11.69 -9.80 6.56
C PHE A 53 -10.29 -9.27 6.15
N CYS A 54 -9.88 -8.13 6.72
CA CYS A 54 -8.57 -7.55 6.42
C CYS A 54 -7.40 -8.45 6.82
N ASN A 55 -7.57 -9.28 7.85
CA ASN A 55 -6.54 -10.20 8.32
C ASN A 55 -6.48 -11.48 7.46
N LEU A 56 -7.63 -12.06 7.15
CA LEU A 56 -7.75 -13.37 6.52
C LEU A 56 -7.74 -13.32 4.99
N GLU A 57 -8.42 -12.35 4.39
CA GLU A 57 -8.79 -12.39 2.97
C GLU A 57 -8.01 -11.38 2.11
N ALA A 58 -7.60 -10.25 2.70
CA ALA A 58 -7.01 -9.15 1.94
C ALA A 58 -5.72 -9.56 1.20
N SER A 59 -4.89 -10.42 1.80
CA SER A 59 -3.66 -10.92 1.15
C SER A 59 -3.99 -11.81 -0.06
N ALA A 60 -4.94 -12.75 0.07
CA ALA A 60 -5.32 -13.64 -1.02
C ALA A 60 -5.91 -12.88 -2.22
N LEU A 61 -6.65 -11.79 -1.98
CA LEU A 61 -7.12 -10.90 -3.04
C LEU A 61 -5.97 -10.25 -3.82
N ILE A 62 -4.94 -9.78 -3.11
CA ILE A 62 -3.75 -9.17 -3.74
C ILE A 62 -2.94 -10.22 -4.51
N ASP A 63 -2.82 -11.44 -3.99
CA ASP A 63 -2.11 -12.55 -4.66
C ASP A 63 -2.83 -12.96 -5.96
N SER A 64 -4.16 -13.01 -5.93
CA SER A 64 -4.98 -13.28 -7.11
C SER A 64 -4.81 -12.20 -8.18
N LEU A 65 -4.81 -10.93 -7.78
CA LEU A 65 -4.59 -9.79 -8.69
C LEU A 65 -3.17 -9.77 -9.25
N SER A 66 -2.18 -10.14 -8.45
CA SER A 66 -0.79 -10.30 -8.89
C SER A 66 -0.70 -11.34 -10.00
N THR A 67 -1.31 -12.51 -9.78
CA THR A 67 -1.36 -13.61 -10.76
C THR A 67 -2.08 -13.18 -12.03
N ALA A 68 -3.25 -12.54 -11.92
CA ALA A 68 -4.05 -12.10 -13.06
C ALA A 68 -3.34 -11.06 -13.94
N ASN A 69 -2.44 -10.26 -13.36
CA ASN A 69 -1.71 -9.21 -14.07
C ASN A 69 -0.26 -9.60 -14.43
N ASN A 70 0.15 -10.83 -14.11
CA ASN A 70 1.51 -11.32 -14.28
C ASN A 70 2.56 -10.35 -13.70
N CYS A 71 2.31 -9.89 -12.48
CA CYS A 71 3.19 -8.99 -11.74
C CYS A 71 3.15 -9.31 -10.24
N THR A 72 3.98 -8.65 -9.45
CA THR A 72 3.89 -8.68 -7.98
C THR A 72 3.26 -7.40 -7.49
N ILE A 73 2.13 -7.52 -6.78
CA ILE A 73 1.47 -6.40 -6.12
C ILE A 73 1.69 -6.58 -4.62
N SER A 74 2.20 -5.53 -3.97
CA SER A 74 2.34 -5.49 -2.52
C SER A 74 1.84 -4.15 -1.99
N ARG A 75 1.62 -4.07 -0.68
CA ARG A 75 1.32 -2.81 0.00
C ARG A 75 2.35 -2.60 1.09
N GLY A 76 2.86 -1.38 1.21
CA GLY A 76 3.84 -1.00 2.23
C GLY A 76 3.30 0.11 3.13
N SER A 77 3.58 0.03 4.44
CA SER A 77 3.39 1.14 5.37
C SER A 77 4.30 1.02 6.59
N SER A 78 4.72 2.16 7.15
CA SER A 78 5.37 2.19 8.48
C SER A 78 4.43 1.83 9.63
N LYS A 79 3.10 1.88 9.40
CA LYS A 79 2.03 1.54 10.35
C LYS A 79 1.24 0.31 9.89
N ASN A 80 1.92 -0.67 9.29
CA ASN A 80 1.28 -1.87 8.77
C ASN A 80 0.77 -2.76 9.92
N ARG A 81 -0.47 -3.27 9.78
CA ARG A 81 -1.01 -4.30 10.70
C ARG A 81 -0.56 -5.70 10.33
N ASN A 82 -0.59 -6.00 9.03
CA ASN A 82 -0.11 -7.27 8.52
C ASN A 82 1.41 -7.19 8.35
N PRO A 83 2.22 -8.05 9.02
CA PRO A 83 3.67 -8.06 8.88
C PRO A 83 4.18 -8.23 7.44
N GLY A 84 3.42 -8.89 6.57
CA GLY A 84 3.76 -9.03 5.15
C GLY A 84 3.72 -7.71 4.36
N ASN A 85 3.18 -6.63 4.95
CA ASN A 85 3.15 -5.29 4.38
C ASN A 85 4.21 -4.35 5.01
N ALA A 86 5.21 -4.90 5.70
CA ALA A 86 6.33 -4.12 6.21
C ALA A 86 7.18 -3.58 5.05
N LEU A 87 7.81 -2.43 5.25
CA LEU A 87 8.79 -1.87 4.31
C LEU A 87 10.08 -2.70 4.41
N GLY A 88 10.20 -3.71 3.55
CA GLY A 88 11.24 -4.72 3.60
C GLY A 88 12.58 -4.25 3.03
N TYR A 89 12.53 -3.30 2.10
CA TYR A 89 13.72 -2.79 1.41
C TYR A 89 14.06 -1.36 1.85
N GLU A 90 15.36 -1.03 1.91
CA GLU A 90 15.80 0.32 2.29
C GLU A 90 15.27 1.40 1.33
N GLN A 91 15.17 1.08 0.04
CA GLN A 91 14.59 1.95 -0.98
C GLN A 91 13.13 2.28 -0.68
N GLU A 92 12.34 1.31 -0.21
CA GLU A 92 10.94 1.53 0.18
C GLU A 92 10.83 2.43 1.41
N LYS A 93 11.72 2.26 2.40
CA LYS A 93 11.78 3.14 3.59
C LYS A 93 12.13 4.58 3.21
N VAL A 94 13.10 4.77 2.31
CA VAL A 94 13.46 6.09 1.79
C VAL A 94 12.28 6.71 1.03
N LEU A 95 11.64 5.94 0.14
CA LEU A 95 10.49 6.42 -0.62
C LEU A 95 9.30 6.76 0.28
N TRP A 96 9.04 5.95 1.30
CA TRP A 96 8.03 6.22 2.33
C TRP A 96 8.28 7.55 3.03
N ASN A 97 9.51 7.79 3.50
CA ASN A 97 9.89 9.06 4.15
C ASN A 97 9.72 10.26 3.21
N LEU A 98 10.00 10.08 1.90
CA LEU A 98 9.77 11.11 0.90
C LEU A 98 8.27 11.40 0.72
N TYR A 99 7.44 10.36 0.68
CA TYR A 99 5.99 10.52 0.58
C TYR A 99 5.40 11.18 1.81
N GLU A 100 5.81 10.81 3.03
CA GLU A 100 5.35 11.47 4.26
C GLU A 100 5.63 12.99 4.23
N LYS A 101 6.82 13.39 3.77
CA LYS A 101 7.19 14.80 3.62
C LYS A 101 6.41 15.50 2.49
N LYS A 102 6.21 14.82 1.36
CA LYS A 102 5.50 15.39 0.19
C LYS A 102 3.99 15.46 0.37
N LEU A 103 3.40 14.59 1.18
CA LEU A 103 1.98 14.62 1.51
C LEU A 103 1.61 15.96 2.19
N GLN A 104 2.49 16.48 3.05
CA GLN A 104 2.30 17.77 3.73
C GLN A 104 2.29 18.97 2.78
N SER A 105 2.95 18.85 1.62
CA SER A 105 3.00 19.91 0.59
C SER A 105 2.06 19.67 -0.58
N GLY A 106 1.22 18.62 -0.54
CA GLY A 106 0.30 18.27 -1.62
C GLY A 106 0.97 17.66 -2.87
N ASN A 107 2.28 17.42 -2.83
CA ASN A 107 3.11 17.02 -3.98
C ASN A 107 3.49 15.53 -3.99
N ALA A 108 2.77 14.69 -3.24
CA ALA A 108 2.99 13.25 -3.26
C ALA A 108 2.41 12.67 -4.56
N GLY A 109 3.27 12.59 -5.58
CA GLY A 109 2.96 11.94 -6.86
C GLY A 109 3.45 10.49 -6.90
N ASP A 110 2.89 9.74 -7.83
CA ASP A 110 3.31 8.37 -8.11
C ASP A 110 4.78 8.34 -8.56
N THR A 111 5.47 7.22 -8.37
CA THR A 111 6.90 7.13 -8.63
C THR A 111 7.23 5.81 -9.32
N LEU A 112 7.96 5.88 -10.42
CA LEU A 112 8.56 4.72 -11.07
C LEU A 112 10.05 4.69 -10.74
N ILE A 113 10.53 3.59 -10.18
CA ILE A 113 11.96 3.37 -9.92
C ILE A 113 12.45 2.14 -10.68
N LEU A 114 13.70 2.18 -11.10
CA LEU A 114 14.42 0.98 -11.54
C LEU A 114 15.12 0.37 -10.32
N ASN A 115 14.66 -0.79 -9.88
CA ASN A 115 15.32 -1.57 -8.84
C ASN A 115 16.04 -2.76 -9.49
N ASP A 116 17.36 -2.67 -9.55
CA ASP A 116 18.27 -3.59 -10.27
C ASP A 116 17.86 -3.80 -11.75
N GLU A 117 16.91 -4.72 -11.98
CA GLU A 117 16.44 -5.11 -13.31
C GLU A 117 14.92 -4.98 -13.48
N ALA A 118 14.20 -4.54 -12.45
CA ALA A 118 12.74 -4.41 -12.45
C ALA A 118 12.31 -2.94 -12.35
N LEU A 119 11.35 -2.56 -13.17
CA LEU A 119 10.60 -1.31 -12.99
C LEU A 119 9.53 -1.52 -11.92
N VAL A 120 9.58 -0.71 -10.87
CA VAL A 120 8.63 -0.78 -9.76
C VAL A 120 7.89 0.54 -9.68
N TYR A 121 6.58 0.47 -9.88
CA TYR A 121 5.68 1.61 -9.81
C TYR A 121 5.01 1.67 -8.43
N TYR A 122 5.15 2.83 -7.79
CA TYR A 122 4.58 3.11 -6.48
C TYR A 122 3.47 4.15 -6.61
N LYS A 123 2.32 3.82 -6.03
CA LYS A 123 1.17 4.71 -5.91
C LYS A 123 0.83 4.93 -4.45
N THR A 124 0.60 6.19 -4.09
CA THR A 124 0.28 6.53 -2.69
C THR A 124 -1.15 6.18 -2.34
N ILE A 125 -1.37 5.57 -1.17
CA ILE A 125 -2.69 5.29 -0.61
C ILE A 125 -2.96 6.31 0.49
N LYS A 126 -4.09 7.00 0.42
CA LYS A 126 -4.52 8.00 1.42
C LYS A 126 -5.73 7.47 2.18
N THR A 127 -5.74 7.65 3.49
CA THR A 127 -6.93 7.47 4.35
C THR A 127 -7.85 8.69 4.20
N ALA A 128 -8.37 8.89 3.00
CA ALA A 128 -9.06 10.13 2.61
C ALA A 128 -10.54 10.19 3.02
N MET A 129 -11.14 9.06 3.41
CA MET A 129 -12.57 8.98 3.76
C MET A 129 -12.74 8.74 5.27
N PRO A 130 -13.80 9.29 5.90
CA PRO A 130 -14.10 9.05 7.32
C PRO A 130 -14.17 7.55 7.68
N ALA A 131 -14.73 6.74 6.78
CA ALA A 131 -14.82 5.28 6.98
C ALA A 131 -13.44 4.60 7.14
N CYS A 132 -12.37 5.17 6.58
CA CYS A 132 -11.02 4.65 6.78
C CYS A 132 -10.59 4.78 8.25
N LEU A 133 -11.02 5.86 8.93
CA LEU A 133 -10.60 6.20 10.28
C LEU A 133 -11.26 5.31 11.34
N ASN A 134 -12.41 4.73 11.04
CA ASN A 134 -13.07 3.74 11.91
C ASN A 134 -12.15 2.56 12.27
N CYS A 135 -11.20 2.25 11.39
CA CYS A 135 -10.17 1.25 11.67
C CYS A 135 -8.78 1.86 11.77
N HIS A 136 -8.42 2.88 10.98
CA HIS A 136 -7.05 3.41 10.85
C HIS A 136 -6.82 4.78 11.52
N GLY A 137 -7.77 5.27 12.30
CA GLY A 137 -7.67 6.53 13.04
C GLY A 137 -7.07 6.37 14.44
N ILE A 138 -7.42 7.29 15.33
CA ILE A 138 -6.92 7.36 16.71
C ILE A 138 -7.80 6.50 17.63
N PRO A 139 -7.23 5.54 18.40
CA PRO A 139 -7.95 4.80 19.43
C PRO A 139 -8.66 5.69 20.44
N GLY A 140 -9.94 5.44 20.70
CA GLY A 140 -10.74 6.23 21.65
C GLY A 140 -11.28 7.56 21.11
N SER A 141 -10.92 7.94 19.88
CA SER A 141 -11.51 9.07 19.15
C SER A 141 -12.21 8.58 17.88
N ASP A 142 -11.45 8.07 16.92
CA ASP A 142 -11.98 7.58 15.64
C ASP A 142 -12.33 6.10 15.70
N ILE A 143 -11.54 5.32 16.45
CA ILE A 143 -11.71 3.87 16.57
C ILE A 143 -12.49 3.59 17.85
N ALA A 144 -13.68 2.98 17.70
CA ALA A 144 -14.52 2.58 18.80
C ALA A 144 -13.86 1.45 19.64
N PRO A 145 -14.17 1.35 20.95
CA PRO A 145 -13.58 0.33 21.82
C PRO A 145 -13.75 -1.11 21.32
N ALA A 146 -14.92 -1.46 20.78
CA ALA A 146 -15.18 -2.80 20.24
C ALA A 146 -14.32 -3.10 19.00
N THR A 147 -14.14 -2.11 18.11
CA THR A 147 -13.25 -2.25 16.96
C THR A 147 -11.80 -2.39 17.40
N LEU A 148 -11.38 -1.61 18.40
CA LEU A 148 -10.04 -1.65 18.98
C LEU A 148 -9.72 -3.04 19.53
N GLU A 149 -10.65 -3.63 20.29
CA GLU A 149 -10.53 -5.00 20.81
C GLU A 149 -10.33 -6.00 19.67
N LYS A 150 -11.11 -5.92 18.60
CA LYS A 150 -10.91 -6.77 17.41
C LYS A 150 -9.58 -6.55 16.72
N ILE A 151 -9.08 -5.32 16.64
CA ILE A 151 -7.75 -5.08 16.07
C ILE A 151 -6.69 -5.77 16.92
N GLN A 152 -6.77 -5.71 18.25
CA GLN A 152 -5.82 -6.36 19.14
C GLN A 152 -5.89 -7.90 19.07
N GLU A 153 -7.09 -8.46 18.95
CA GLU A 153 -7.32 -9.90 18.77
C GLU A 153 -6.66 -10.43 17.48
N TRP A 154 -6.91 -9.76 16.35
CA TRP A 154 -6.43 -10.21 15.04
C TRP A 154 -4.99 -9.78 14.74
N TYR A 155 -4.48 -8.75 15.40
CA TYR A 155 -3.14 -8.20 15.22
C TYR A 155 -2.42 -8.03 16.57
N PRO A 156 -2.13 -9.12 17.30
CA PRO A 156 -1.59 -9.04 18.68
C PRO A 156 -0.16 -8.49 18.76
N ARG A 157 0.56 -8.44 17.63
CA ARG A 157 1.90 -7.85 17.53
C ARG A 157 1.90 -6.38 17.10
N LEU A 158 0.72 -5.81 16.85
CA LEU A 158 0.61 -4.41 16.52
C LEU A 158 0.85 -3.57 17.78
N LEU A 159 1.98 -2.89 17.83
CA LEU A 159 2.19 -1.81 18.79
C LEU A 159 1.35 -0.61 18.32
N MET A 160 0.33 -0.25 19.11
CA MET A 160 -0.50 0.92 18.87
C MET A 160 0.11 2.18 19.44
#